data_AF-A0A7R7EEK8-F1
#
_entry.id   AF-A0A7R7EEK8-F1
#
_cell.length_a   1.000
_cell.length_b   1.000
_cell.length_c   1.000
_cell.angle_alpha   90.00
_cell.angle_beta   90.00
_cell.angle_gamma   90.00
#
_symmetry.space_group_name_H-M   'P 1'
#
loop_
_entity.id
_entity.type
_entity.pdbx_description
1 polymer ?
#
loop_
_entity_poly.entity_id
_entity_poly.type
_entity_poly.pdbx_seq_one_letter_code
_entity_poly.pdbx_strand_id
1 'polypeptide(L)'
;TYYGYDYALNKFGDDGSAPNDLATATDLATEVTLNAMECYEDYPTLLEDHFGGSQRAGVIAAASACTTGIATGNAQVALSAWYMSMYLHKEGWGRLGFFGYDLQDQC
;
A
#
# COMPACT_ATOMS: atom_id res chain seq x y z
N THR A 1 1.13 3.86 7.34
CA THR A 1 2.25 4.74 6.96
C THR A 1 3.43 4.66 7.93
N TYR A 2 3.27 4.90 9.24
CA TYR A 2 4.41 4.79 10.19
C TYR A 2 5.10 3.43 10.17
N TYR A 3 4.36 2.33 10.21
CA TYR A 3 4.93 0.98 10.07
C TYR A 3 5.80 0.85 8.80
N GLY A 4 5.27 1.26 7.64
CA GLY A 4 5.99 1.19 6.39
C GLY A 4 7.24 2.08 6.36
N TYR A 5 7.16 3.27 6.94
CA TYR A 5 8.32 4.15 7.11
C TYR A 5 9.43 3.47 7.92
N ASP A 6 9.10 2.92 9.08
CA ASP A 6 10.08 2.22 9.93
C ASP A 6 10.65 0.99 9.21
N TYR A 7 9.83 0.22 8.49
CA TYR A 7 10.30 -0.91 7.68
C TYR A 7 11.28 -0.46 6.59
N ALA A 8 10.94 0.58 5.84
CA ALA A 8 11.79 1.12 4.77
C ALA A 8 13.10 1.70 5.32
N LEU A 9 13.04 2.47 6.41
CA LEU A 9 14.21 3.06 7.06
C LEU A 9 15.18 1.97 7.56
N ASN A 10 14.66 0.90 8.17
CA ASN A 10 15.49 -0.22 8.62
C ASN A 10 16.12 -1.01 7.46
N LYS A 11 15.47 -1.04 6.30
CA LYS A 11 15.90 -1.84 5.14
C LYS A 11 16.85 -1.09 4.20
N PHE A 12 16.54 0.17 3.91
CA PHE A 12 17.24 0.96 2.90
C PHE A 12 18.08 2.09 3.51
N GLY A 13 17.81 2.51 4.74
CA GLY A 13 18.47 3.63 5.38
C GLY A 13 17.72 4.94 5.13
N ASP A 14 18.47 6.03 5.01
CA ASP A 14 17.93 7.40 4.92
C ASP A 14 16.88 7.57 3.81
N ASP A 15 15.97 8.52 3.98
CA ASP A 15 14.96 8.86 2.97
C ASP A 15 15.59 9.15 1.58
N GLY A 16 14.96 8.63 0.53
CA GLY A 16 15.45 8.80 -0.85
C GLY A 16 16.68 7.96 -1.22
N SER A 17 17.13 7.05 -0.36
CA SER A 17 18.28 6.17 -0.64
C SER A 17 17.91 4.85 -1.31
N ALA A 18 16.63 4.44 -1.25
CA ALA A 18 16.20 3.18 -1.84
C ALA A 18 16.25 3.23 -3.39
N PRO A 19 16.55 2.12 -4.07
CA PRO A 19 16.60 2.08 -5.53
C PRO A 19 15.30 2.54 -6.20
N ASN A 20 15.43 3.29 -7.28
CA ASN A 20 14.31 3.78 -8.08
C ASN A 20 13.85 2.73 -9.10
N ASP A 21 13.40 1.57 -8.63
CA ASP A 21 13.01 0.45 -9.47
C ASP A 21 11.71 -0.24 -9.03
N LEU A 22 11.20 -1.11 -9.91
CA LEU A 22 9.96 -1.84 -9.66
C LEU A 22 10.12 -2.87 -8.53
N ALA A 23 11.33 -3.38 -8.30
CA ALA A 23 11.60 -4.32 -7.21
C ALA A 23 11.35 -3.65 -5.85
N THR A 24 11.82 -2.41 -5.68
CA THR A 24 11.60 -1.61 -4.47
C THR A 24 10.12 -1.27 -4.28
N ALA A 25 9.40 -0.90 -5.35
CA ALA A 25 7.95 -0.70 -5.29
C ALA A 25 7.21 -1.97 -4.88
N THR A 26 7.56 -3.11 -5.47
CA THR A 26 6.91 -4.41 -5.22
C THR A 26 7.13 -4.85 -3.77
N ASP A 27 8.36 -4.75 -3.27
CA ASP A 27 8.71 -5.11 -1.90
C ASP A 27 7.96 -4.27 -0.86
N LEU A 28 8.10 -2.95 -0.94
CA LEU A 28 7.48 -2.03 0.02
C LEU A 28 5.95 -2.06 -0.06
N ALA A 29 5.38 -2.13 -1.28
CA ALA A 29 3.93 -2.24 -1.43
C ALA A 29 3.40 -3.55 -0.87
N THR A 30 4.09 -4.67 -1.09
CA THR A 30 3.66 -5.98 -0.60
C THR A 30 3.65 -6.00 0.93
N GLU A 31 4.77 -5.62 1.55
CA GLU A 31 4.89 -5.60 3.00
C GLU A 31 3.84 -4.71 3.67
N VAL A 32 3.71 -3.46 3.20
CA VAL A 32 2.79 -2.49 3.79
C VAL A 32 1.33 -2.86 3.54
N THR A 33 1.02 -3.45 2.38
CA THR A 33 -0.33 -3.93 2.09
C THR A 33 -0.72 -5.08 2.99
N LEU A 34 0.15 -6.08 3.15
CA LEU A 34 -0.10 -7.24 4.01
C LEU A 34 -0.28 -6.80 5.46
N ASN A 35 0.64 -5.99 6.00
CA ASN A 35 0.52 -5.47 7.35
C ASN A 35 -0.78 -4.70 7.59
N ALA A 36 -1.19 -3.85 6.64
CA ALA A 36 -2.42 -3.08 6.80
C ALA A 36 -3.66 -3.98 6.72
N MET A 37 -3.66 -5.00 5.85
CA MET A 37 -4.73 -5.99 5.78
C MET A 37 -4.84 -6.80 7.08
N GLU A 38 -3.72 -7.26 7.62
CA GLU A 38 -3.66 -7.94 8.92
C GLU A 38 -4.25 -7.06 10.03
N CYS A 39 -3.97 -5.74 10.04
CA CYS A 39 -4.60 -4.83 11.00
C CYS A 39 -6.14 -4.82 10.90
N TYR A 40 -6.71 -4.88 9.70
CA TYR A 40 -8.17 -4.96 9.53
C TYR A 40 -8.73 -6.32 9.95
N GLU A 41 -7.96 -7.39 9.84
CA GLU A 41 -8.35 -8.74 10.25
C GLU A 41 -8.26 -8.93 11.78
N ASP A 42 -7.19 -8.42 12.40
CA ASP A 42 -6.92 -8.53 13.83
C ASP A 42 -7.82 -7.62 14.68
N TYR A 43 -8.23 -6.47 14.14
CA TYR A 43 -9.06 -5.49 14.83
C TYR A 43 -10.41 -5.31 14.14
N PRO A 44 -11.43 -6.13 14.45
CA PRO A 44 -12.75 -6.05 13.81
C PRO A 44 -13.41 -4.67 13.90
N THR A 45 -13.15 -3.90 14.96
CA THR A 45 -13.65 -2.53 15.10
C THR A 45 -13.05 -1.58 14.07
N LEU A 46 -11.81 -1.82 13.62
CA LEU A 46 -11.19 -1.06 12.53
C LEU A 46 -11.85 -1.38 11.18
N LEU A 47 -12.17 -2.66 10.95
CA LEU A 47 -12.90 -3.10 9.75
C LEU A 47 -14.34 -2.56 9.73
N GLU A 48 -14.98 -2.46 10.90
CA GLU A 48 -16.31 -1.85 11.05
C GLU A 48 -16.29 -0.32 10.83
N ASP A 49 -15.28 0.37 11.34
CA ASP A 49 -15.12 1.82 11.12
C ASP A 49 -14.93 2.14 9.63
N HIS A 50 -14.00 1.44 8.97
CA HIS A 50 -13.84 1.49 7.53
C HIS A 50 -14.68 0.40 6.84
N PHE A 51 -16.00 0.40 7.09
CA PHE A 51 -16.93 -0.58 6.53
C PHE A 51 -16.91 -0.64 5.00
N GLY A 52 -16.64 0.48 4.33
CA GLY A 52 -16.57 0.57 2.88
C GLY A 52 -15.25 0.03 2.33
N GLY A 53 -15.31 -0.90 1.38
CA GLY A 53 -14.13 -1.44 0.71
C GLY A 53 -13.23 -0.36 0.08
N SER A 54 -13.83 0.68 -0.51
CA SER A 54 -13.09 1.82 -1.08
C SER A 54 -12.35 2.66 -0.06
N GLN A 55 -12.83 2.74 1.19
CA GLN A 55 -12.12 3.43 2.26
C GLN A 55 -10.84 2.66 2.57
N ARG A 56 -10.96 1.33 2.75
CA ARG A 56 -9.81 0.46 3.02
C ARG A 56 -8.82 0.46 1.88
N ALA A 57 -9.28 0.29 0.64
CA ALA A 57 -8.44 0.28 -0.56
C ALA A 57 -7.60 1.57 -0.65
N GLY A 58 -8.23 2.73 -0.48
CA GLY A 58 -7.55 4.02 -0.51
C GLY A 58 -6.53 4.18 0.61
N VAL A 59 -6.87 3.79 1.85
CA VAL A 59 -5.96 3.89 3.00
C VAL A 59 -4.74 2.98 2.84
N ILE A 60 -4.96 1.73 2.45
CA ILE A 60 -3.90 0.72 2.28
C ILE A 60 -2.96 1.12 1.15
N ALA A 61 -3.51 1.49 -0.02
CA ALA A 61 -2.70 1.90 -1.17
C ALA A 61 -1.95 3.21 -0.93
N ALA A 62 -2.55 4.18 -0.22
CA ALA A 62 -1.87 5.40 0.18
C ALA A 62 -0.69 5.10 1.12
N ALA A 63 -0.86 4.21 2.10
CA ALA A 63 0.22 3.82 2.99
C ALA A 63 1.40 3.18 2.22
N SER A 64 1.11 2.29 1.28
CA SER A 64 2.10 1.66 0.40
C SER A 64 2.82 2.70 -0.46
N ALA A 65 2.08 3.57 -1.14
CA ALA A 65 2.65 4.61 -2.00
C ALA A 65 3.50 5.62 -1.24
N CYS A 66 3.03 6.12 -0.09
CA CYS A 66 3.78 7.04 0.75
C CYS A 66 5.08 6.39 1.25
N THR A 67 5.04 5.13 1.67
CA THR A 67 6.22 4.39 2.12
C THR A 67 7.26 4.32 1.00
N THR A 68 6.85 3.89 -0.20
CA THR A 68 7.75 3.81 -1.35
C THR A 68 8.25 5.18 -1.80
N GLY A 69 7.40 6.20 -1.81
CA GLY A 69 7.78 7.56 -2.20
C GLY A 69 8.80 8.19 -1.26
N ILE A 70 8.66 7.97 0.05
CA ILE A 70 9.65 8.44 1.04
C ILE A 70 10.96 7.67 0.88
N ALA A 71 10.90 6.34 0.76
CA ALA A 71 12.10 5.50 0.65
C ALA A 71 12.92 5.81 -0.61
N THR A 72 12.26 6.03 -1.75
CA THR A 72 12.91 6.18 -3.07
C THR A 72 13.12 7.63 -3.48
N GLY A 73 12.40 8.57 -2.88
CA GLY A 73 12.37 9.97 -3.32
C GLY A 73 11.72 10.18 -4.70
N ASN A 74 10.92 9.21 -5.18
CA ASN A 74 10.38 9.21 -6.53
C ASN A 74 8.87 8.91 -6.58
N ALA A 75 8.09 9.89 -7.04
CA ALA A 75 6.64 9.80 -7.11
C ALA A 75 6.10 8.77 -8.13
N GLN A 76 6.86 8.44 -9.18
CA GLN A 76 6.43 7.43 -10.17
C GLN A 76 6.60 6.01 -9.64
N VAL A 77 7.67 5.76 -8.87
CA VAL A 77 7.87 4.49 -8.17
C VAL A 77 6.81 4.34 -7.05
N ALA A 78 6.49 5.44 -6.36
CA ALA A 78 5.37 5.49 -5.41
C ALA A 78 4.02 5.16 -6.04
N LEU A 79 3.74 5.69 -7.24
CA LEU A 79 2.50 5.37 -7.96
C LEU A 79 2.44 3.89 -8.38
N SER A 80 3.60 3.30 -8.73
CA SER A 80 3.68 1.85 -8.99
C SER A 80 3.32 1.03 -7.74
N ALA A 81 3.73 1.49 -6.55
CA ALA A 81 3.37 0.87 -5.27
C ALA A 81 1.89 1.03 -4.91
N TRP A 82 1.25 2.15 -5.27
CA TRP A 82 -0.21 2.31 -5.14
C TRP A 82 -0.96 1.20 -5.88
N TYR A 83 -0.66 1.03 -7.18
CA TYR A 83 -1.37 0.05 -8.01
C TYR A 83 -1.05 -1.40 -7.60
N MET A 84 0.22 -1.68 -7.23
CA MET A 84 0.57 -2.99 -6.68
C MET A 84 -0.25 -3.32 -5.43
N SER A 85 -0.46 -2.35 -4.54
CA SER A 85 -1.29 -2.50 -3.34
C SER A 85 -2.74 -2.83 -3.69
N MET A 86 -3.32 -2.19 -4.70
CA MET A 86 -4.68 -2.47 -5.17
C MET A 86 -4.82 -3.90 -5.71
N TYR A 87 -3.84 -4.39 -6.45
CA TYR A 87 -3.85 -5.76 -6.97
C TYR A 87 -3.78 -6.79 -5.84
N LEU A 88 -2.87 -6.61 -4.88
CA LEU A 88 -2.75 -7.49 -3.72
C LEU A 88 -4.01 -7.51 -2.87
N HIS A 89 -4.58 -6.35 -2.59
CA HIS A 89 -5.81 -6.23 -1.80
C HIS A 89 -6.96 -6.99 -2.48
N LYS A 90 -7.14 -6.79 -3.79
CA LYS A 90 -8.20 -7.46 -4.56
C LYS A 90 -8.10 -8.98 -4.47
N GLU A 91 -6.91 -9.53 -4.63
CA GLU A 91 -6.68 -10.99 -4.55
C GLU A 91 -6.75 -11.51 -3.11
N GLY A 92 -6.27 -10.76 -2.12
CA GLY A 92 -6.25 -11.20 -0.72
C GLY A 92 -7.63 -11.30 -0.08
N TRP A 93 -8.57 -10.39 -0.41
CA TRP A 93 -9.93 -10.43 0.14
C TRP A 93 -11.03 -10.80 -0.86
N GLY A 94 -10.69 -11.02 -2.14
CA GLY A 94 -11.67 -11.27 -3.20
C GLY A 94 -12.62 -10.09 -3.43
N ARG A 95 -12.25 -8.89 -2.99
CA ARG A 95 -12.99 -7.62 -3.11
C ARG A 95 -12.04 -6.44 -2.99
N LEU A 96 -12.46 -5.30 -3.52
CA LEU A 96 -11.72 -4.04 -3.42
C LEU A 96 -12.65 -2.88 -3.04
N GLY A 97 -13.06 -2.05 -4.00
CA GLY A 97 -13.92 -0.89 -3.80
C GLY A 97 -15.33 -1.06 -4.37
N PHE A 98 -16.03 0.08 -4.50
CA PHE A 98 -17.32 0.15 -5.19
C PHE A 98 -17.20 -0.16 -6.70
N PHE A 99 -18.35 -0.25 -7.39
CA PHE A 99 -18.39 -0.49 -8.83
C PHE A 99 -17.66 0.61 -9.63
N GLY A 100 -16.57 0.25 -10.30
CA GLY A 100 -15.75 1.20 -11.07
C GLY A 100 -14.75 1.98 -10.23
N TYR A 101 -14.58 1.64 -8.94
CA TYR A 101 -13.52 2.19 -8.10
C TYR A 101 -12.14 1.97 -8.74
N ASP A 102 -11.89 0.76 -9.23
CA ASP A 102 -10.60 0.33 -9.78
C ASP A 102 -10.40 0.66 -11.26
N LEU A 103 -11.22 1.55 -11.86
CA LEU A 103 -11.02 1.93 -13.26
C LEU A 103 -9.61 2.46 -13.50
N GLN A 104 -9.15 3.39 -12.65
CA GLN A 104 -7.78 3.91 -12.73
C GLN A 104 -6.74 2.89 -12.27
N ASP A 105 -7.10 2.02 -11.33
CA ASP A 105 -6.16 1.06 -10.74
C ASP A 105 -5.87 -0.14 -11.67
N GLN A 106 -6.61 -0.28 -12.78
CA GLN A 106 -6.40 -1.30 -13.81
C GLN A 106 -5.79 -0.73 -15.11
N CYS A 107 -5.56 0.58 -15.20
CA CYS A 107 -5.04 1.26 -16.39
C CYS A 107 -3.52 1.40 -16.36
#